data_AF-A0A959CST0-F1
#
_entry.id   AF-A0A959CST0-F1
#
_cell.length_a   1.000
_cell.length_b   1.000
_cell.length_c   1.000
_cell.angle_alpha   90.00
_cell.angle_beta   90.00
_cell.angle_gamma   90.00
#
_symmetry.space_group_name_H-M   'P 1'
#
loop_
_entity.id
_entity.type
_entity.pdbx_description
1 polymer ?
#
loop_
_entity_poly.entity_id
_entity_poly.type
_entity_poly.pdbx_seq_one_letter_code
_entity_poly.pdbx_strand_id
1 'polypeptide(L)'
;ISDRLFQKKGEELEVAAVYMGYMQQFRFFFQDTLDIIRTYPKIGERHRQQIEEEVNIIKNLLYMQVGKGTLVAEPAPGLYDTLAEVIWHTLHFWFARQAILGDTNPGWDDAIKTIGHLVYPYISEERKAEGLEIIPGIEVLE
;
A
#
# COMPACT_ATOMS: atom_id res chain seq x y z
N ILE A 1 2.55 -3.60 -18.67
CA ILE A 1 1.52 -3.86 -17.62
C ILE A 1 1.03 -2.53 -17.05
N SER A 2 1.94 -1.62 -16.69
CA SER A 2 1.66 -0.23 -16.27
C SER A 2 0.63 0.53 -17.14
N ASP A 3 0.78 0.59 -18.47
CA ASP A 3 -0.13 1.38 -19.33
C ASP A 3 -1.57 0.88 -19.45
N ARG A 4 -1.84 -0.38 -19.06
CA ARG A 4 -3.20 -0.97 -19.12
C ARG A 4 -3.99 -0.79 -17.82
N LEU A 5 -3.37 -0.26 -16.78
CA LEU A 5 -3.95 -0.18 -15.44
C LEU A 5 -4.60 1.18 -15.12
N PHE A 6 -4.49 2.18 -16.01
CA PHE A 6 -4.83 3.59 -15.71
C PHE A 6 -5.64 4.34 -16.80
N GLN A 7 -6.64 3.71 -17.44
CA GLN A 7 -7.51 4.34 -18.45
C GLN A 7 -8.91 4.79 -17.98
N LYS A 8 -9.30 4.69 -16.71
CA LYS A 8 -10.64 5.07 -16.22
C LYS A 8 -10.68 5.53 -14.76
N LYS A 9 -11.51 6.55 -14.53
CA LYS A 9 -11.82 7.12 -13.21
C LYS A 9 -12.40 6.01 -12.30
N GLY A 10 -11.64 5.57 -11.29
CA GLY A 10 -12.01 4.48 -10.37
C GLY A 10 -11.00 3.31 -10.29
N GLU A 11 -10.01 3.25 -11.20
CA GLU A 11 -9.07 2.12 -11.30
C GLU A 11 -8.02 2.01 -10.18
N GLU A 12 -7.75 3.07 -9.42
CA GLU A 12 -6.70 3.03 -8.38
C GLU A 12 -7.01 2.06 -7.25
N LEU A 13 -8.28 2.02 -6.82
CA LEU A 13 -8.76 1.05 -5.84
C LEU A 13 -8.80 -0.36 -6.44
N GLU A 14 -9.04 -0.47 -7.75
CA GLU A 14 -9.03 -1.75 -8.47
C GLU A 14 -7.61 -2.32 -8.58
N VAL A 15 -6.61 -1.48 -8.86
CA VAL A 15 -5.18 -1.86 -8.88
C VAL A 15 -4.74 -2.35 -7.49
N ALA A 16 -5.09 -1.62 -6.43
CA ALA A 16 -4.79 -2.02 -5.07
C ALA A 16 -5.48 -3.34 -4.69
N ALA A 17 -6.76 -3.50 -5.03
CA ALA A 17 -7.52 -4.72 -4.77
C ALA A 17 -6.96 -5.95 -5.51
N VAL A 18 -6.57 -5.78 -6.78
CA VAL A 18 -5.92 -6.84 -7.56
C VAL A 18 -4.58 -7.23 -6.95
N TYR A 19 -3.76 -6.26 -6.54
CA TYR A 19 -2.49 -6.51 -5.87
C TYR A 19 -2.69 -7.27 -4.55
N MET A 20 -3.65 -6.84 -3.73
CA MET A 20 -4.03 -7.53 -2.48
C MET A 20 -4.52 -8.96 -2.74
N GLY A 21 -5.30 -9.18 -3.80
CA GLY A 21 -5.72 -10.52 -4.22
C GLY A 21 -4.53 -11.43 -4.54
N TYR A 22 -3.53 -10.92 -5.27
CA TYR A 22 -2.29 -11.65 -5.53
C TYR A 22 -1.51 -11.95 -4.26
N MET A 23 -1.33 -10.96 -3.39
CA MET A 23 -0.60 -11.15 -2.15
C MET A 23 -1.26 -12.21 -1.26
N GLN A 24 -2.59 -12.24 -1.20
CA GLN A 24 -3.34 -13.25 -0.45
C GLN A 24 -3.21 -14.65 -1.07
N GLN A 25 -3.31 -14.75 -2.41
CA GLN A 25 -3.13 -16.00 -3.13
C GLN A 25 -1.73 -16.59 -2.90
N PHE A 26 -0.70 -15.74 -2.90
CA PHE A 26 0.69 -16.12 -2.71
C PHE A 26 1.19 -15.86 -1.28
N ARG A 27 0.29 -15.87 -0.28
CA ARG A 27 0.64 -15.52 1.12
C ARG A 27 1.83 -16.29 1.70
N PHE A 28 2.03 -17.53 1.27
CA PHE A 28 3.17 -18.36 1.69
C PHE A 28 4.50 -17.66 1.37
N PHE A 29 4.57 -16.97 0.23
CA PHE A 29 5.78 -16.25 -0.16
C PHE A 29 6.08 -15.12 0.82
N PHE A 30 5.06 -14.33 1.19
CA PHE A 30 5.20 -13.20 2.10
C PHE A 30 5.46 -13.62 3.56
N GLN A 31 4.96 -14.80 3.97
CA GLN A 31 5.21 -15.37 5.29
C GLN A 31 6.65 -15.88 5.43
N ASP A 32 7.18 -16.49 4.36
CA ASP A 32 8.49 -17.16 4.37
C ASP A 32 9.54 -16.43 3.49
N THR A 33 9.34 -15.13 3.19
CA THR A 33 10.15 -14.39 2.19
C THR A 33 11.64 -14.59 2.43
N LEU A 34 12.12 -14.45 3.67
CA LEU A 34 13.54 -14.54 4.01
C LEU A 34 14.12 -15.93 3.72
N ASP A 35 13.40 -16.99 4.05
CA ASP A 35 13.87 -18.36 3.85
C ASP A 35 13.85 -18.72 2.37
N ILE A 36 12.83 -18.28 1.63
CA ILE A 36 12.73 -18.47 0.18
C ILE A 36 13.89 -17.78 -0.53
N ILE A 37 14.15 -16.49 -0.27
CA ILE A 37 15.19 -15.75 -0.99
C ILE A 37 16.61 -16.21 -0.64
N ARG A 38 16.83 -16.73 0.58
CA ARG A 38 18.12 -17.35 0.98
C ARG A 38 18.33 -18.70 0.29
N THR A 39 17.27 -19.50 0.20
CA THR A 39 17.33 -20.83 -0.43
C THR A 39 17.41 -20.75 -1.95
N TYR A 40 16.76 -19.74 -2.55
CA TYR A 40 16.68 -19.57 -4.00
C TYR A 40 17.18 -18.17 -4.43
N PRO A 41 18.50 -17.96 -4.56
CA PRO A 41 19.08 -16.63 -4.80
C PRO A 41 18.56 -15.90 -6.05
N LYS A 42 18.24 -16.63 -7.12
CA LYS A 42 17.64 -16.06 -8.34
C LYS A 42 16.26 -15.44 -8.10
N ILE A 43 15.48 -16.02 -7.20
CA ILE A 43 14.20 -15.44 -6.76
C ILE A 43 14.49 -14.17 -5.94
N GLY A 44 15.47 -14.23 -5.04
CA GLY A 44 15.88 -13.06 -4.26
C GLY A 44 16.36 -11.88 -5.10
N GLU A 45 17.11 -12.12 -6.17
CA GLU A 45 17.53 -11.07 -7.13
C GLU A 45 16.35 -10.40 -7.81
N ARG A 46 15.43 -11.19 -8.36
CA ARG A 46 14.21 -10.67 -9.00
C ARG A 46 13.32 -9.94 -8.00
N HIS A 47 13.20 -10.47 -6.79
CA HIS A 47 12.38 -9.86 -5.76
C HIS A 47 12.92 -8.50 -5.35
N ARG A 48 14.24 -8.32 -5.19
CA ARG A 48 14.84 -7.00 -4.91
C ARG A 48 14.52 -5.96 -6.00
N GLN A 49 14.58 -6.35 -7.27
CA GLN A 49 14.20 -5.47 -8.38
C GLN A 49 12.70 -5.09 -8.30
N GLN A 50 11.85 -6.07 -8.02
CA GLN A 50 10.42 -5.83 -7.84
C GLN A 50 10.12 -4.89 -6.66
N ILE A 51 10.86 -4.97 -5.56
CA ILE A 51 10.67 -4.06 -4.40
C ILE A 51 10.90 -2.60 -4.82
N GLU A 52 11.97 -2.33 -5.56
CA GLU A 52 12.25 -0.97 -6.06
C GLU A 52 11.13 -0.47 -6.98
N GLU A 53 10.59 -1.33 -7.83
CA GLU A 53 9.44 -1.00 -8.70
C GLU A 53 8.17 -0.72 -7.87
N GLU A 54 7.87 -1.55 -6.87
CA GLU A 54 6.69 -1.41 -6.01
C GLU A 54 6.73 -0.13 -5.18
N VAL A 55 7.86 0.20 -4.56
CA VAL A 55 8.02 1.46 -3.81
C VAL A 55 7.83 2.66 -4.73
N ASN A 56 8.39 2.63 -5.94
CA ASN A 56 8.20 3.70 -6.92
C ASN A 56 6.75 3.84 -7.38
N ILE A 57 6.02 2.73 -7.52
CA ILE A 57 4.58 2.76 -7.82
C ILE A 57 3.81 3.47 -6.70
N ILE A 58 4.06 3.12 -5.43
CA ILE A 58 3.40 3.75 -4.28
C ILE A 58 3.71 5.24 -4.23
N LYS A 59 4.98 5.62 -4.42
CA LYS A 59 5.40 7.02 -4.49
C LYS A 59 4.65 7.77 -5.60
N ASN A 60 4.56 7.20 -6.80
CA ASN A 60 3.84 7.81 -7.91
C ASN A 60 2.34 7.96 -7.61
N LEU A 61 1.73 7.00 -6.92
CA LEU A 61 0.35 7.10 -6.47
C LEU A 61 0.16 8.27 -5.49
N LEU A 62 1.07 8.47 -4.54
CA LEU A 62 1.03 9.61 -3.61
C LEU A 62 1.07 10.95 -4.38
N TYR A 63 2.04 11.15 -5.28
CA TYR A 63 2.14 12.39 -6.06
C TYR A 63 0.98 12.59 -7.04
N MET A 64 0.44 11.52 -7.60
CA MET A 64 -0.77 11.61 -8.41
C MET A 64 -1.96 12.12 -7.57
N GLN A 65 -2.11 11.66 -6.32
CA GLN A 65 -3.15 12.20 -5.42
C GLN A 65 -2.91 13.68 -5.06
N VAL A 66 -1.65 14.13 -5.00
CA VAL A 66 -1.35 15.57 -4.89
C VAL A 66 -1.86 16.32 -6.12
N GLY A 67 -1.56 15.81 -7.33
CA GLY A 67 -2.03 16.41 -8.57
C GLY A 67 -3.56 16.49 -8.69
N LYS A 68 -4.28 15.62 -7.98
CA LYS A 68 -5.75 15.62 -7.88
C LYS A 68 -6.32 16.51 -6.77
N GLY A 69 -5.46 17.12 -5.95
CA GLY A 69 -5.87 17.89 -4.77
C GLY A 69 -6.39 17.04 -3.60
N THR A 70 -6.25 15.72 -3.67
CA THR A 70 -6.65 14.81 -2.58
C THR A 70 -5.66 14.89 -1.42
N LEU A 71 -4.37 14.85 -1.74
CA LEU A 71 -3.29 15.04 -0.78
C LEU A 71 -2.68 16.43 -0.94
N VAL A 72 -2.15 16.98 0.15
CA VAL A 72 -1.30 18.17 0.10
C VAL A 72 0.06 17.82 -0.51
N ALA A 73 0.79 18.83 -0.99
CA ALA A 73 2.19 18.63 -1.36
C ALA A 73 3.00 18.13 -0.17
N GLU A 74 4.07 17.37 -0.42
CA GLU A 74 4.89 16.81 0.66
C GLU A 74 5.36 17.93 1.62
N PRO A 75 5.12 17.80 2.94
CA PRO A 75 5.47 18.88 3.88
C PRO A 75 6.97 19.13 4.00
N ALA A 76 7.79 18.13 3.67
CA ALA A 76 9.24 18.20 3.65
C ALA A 76 9.80 17.34 2.51
N PRO A 77 10.93 17.73 1.90
CA PRO A 77 11.57 16.93 0.86
C PRO A 77 11.86 15.50 1.31
N GLY A 78 11.49 14.52 0.48
CA GLY A 78 11.75 13.10 0.74
C GLY A 78 10.81 12.44 1.76
N LEU A 79 9.82 13.20 2.25
CA LEU A 79 8.82 12.64 3.16
C LEU A 79 7.95 11.60 2.44
N TYR A 80 7.55 11.84 1.18
CA TYR A 80 6.79 10.84 0.42
C TYR A 80 7.62 9.65 -0.04
N ASP A 81 8.94 9.79 -0.18
CA ASP A 81 9.82 8.63 -0.34
C ASP A 81 9.74 7.72 0.88
N THR A 82 9.87 8.31 2.06
CA THR A 82 9.79 7.57 3.34
C THR A 82 8.40 6.97 3.55
N LEU A 83 7.34 7.71 3.22
CA LEU A 83 5.97 7.23 3.35
C LEU A 83 5.71 6.04 2.42
N ALA A 84 6.21 6.08 1.18
CA ALA A 84 6.07 4.99 0.23
C ALA A 84 6.75 3.70 0.73
N GLU A 85 7.96 3.81 1.28
CA GLU A 85 8.68 2.71 1.92
C GLU A 85 7.89 2.12 3.10
N VAL A 86 7.34 2.96 3.99
CA VAL A 86 6.56 2.48 5.14
C VAL A 86 5.28 1.78 4.71
N ILE A 87 4.58 2.30 3.70
CA ILE A 87 3.39 1.66 3.13
C ILE A 87 3.78 0.30 2.53
N TRP A 88 4.86 0.24 1.75
CA TRP A 88 5.37 -1.01 1.18
C TRP A 88 5.69 -2.04 2.28
N HIS A 89 6.47 -1.67 3.30
CA HIS A 89 6.78 -2.54 4.43
C HIS A 89 5.51 -3.08 5.11
N THR A 90 4.55 -2.20 5.35
CA THR A 90 3.28 -2.54 6.02
C THR A 90 2.51 -3.59 5.24
N LEU A 91 2.40 -3.41 3.91
CA LEU A 91 1.75 -4.37 3.02
C LEU A 91 2.54 -5.68 2.96
N HIS A 92 3.83 -5.61 2.63
CA HIS A 92 4.69 -6.76 2.39
C HIS A 92 4.74 -7.72 3.59
N PHE A 93 4.85 -7.16 4.80
CA PHE A 93 4.94 -7.96 6.03
C PHE A 93 3.59 -8.23 6.71
N TRP A 94 2.46 -7.85 6.10
CA TRP A 94 1.15 -8.01 6.71
C TRP A 94 0.86 -9.47 7.09
N PHE A 95 1.02 -10.40 6.15
CA PHE A 95 0.73 -11.82 6.39
C PHE A 95 1.72 -12.51 7.31
N ALA A 96 2.99 -12.09 7.30
CA ALA A 96 3.98 -12.56 8.26
C ALA A 96 3.59 -12.13 9.67
N ARG A 97 3.21 -10.86 9.85
CA ARG A 97 2.71 -10.32 11.12
C ARG A 97 1.47 -11.09 11.60
N GLN A 98 0.48 -11.32 10.73
CA GLN A 98 -0.73 -12.07 11.08
C GLN A 98 -0.38 -13.48 11.56
N ALA A 99 0.48 -14.19 10.83
CA ALA A 99 0.93 -15.52 11.24
C ALA A 99 1.63 -15.54 12.60
N ILE A 100 2.53 -14.57 12.84
CA ILE A 100 3.26 -14.44 14.12
C ILE A 100 2.30 -14.15 15.28
N LEU A 101 1.28 -13.34 15.06
CA LEU A 101 0.28 -13.00 16.09
C LEU A 101 -0.78 -14.09 16.28
N GLY A 102 -0.80 -15.13 15.44
CA GLY A 102 -1.88 -16.12 15.42
C GLY A 102 -3.22 -15.53 14.96
N ASP A 103 -3.19 -14.43 14.21
CA ASP A 103 -4.38 -13.81 13.64
C ASP A 103 -4.89 -14.65 12.47
N THR A 104 -6.13 -15.11 12.58
CA THR A 104 -6.79 -15.93 11.56
C THR A 104 -7.63 -15.11 10.59
N ASN A 105 -7.70 -13.78 10.76
CA ASN A 105 -8.39 -12.90 9.83
C ASN A 105 -7.68 -12.94 8.46
N PRO A 106 -8.32 -13.47 7.40
CA PRO A 106 -7.69 -13.54 6.09
C PRO A 106 -7.73 -12.19 5.34
N GLY A 107 -8.38 -11.17 5.92
CA GLY A 107 -8.76 -9.93 5.25
C GLY A 107 -7.68 -8.85 5.23
N TRP A 108 -7.93 -7.86 4.36
CA TRP A 108 -7.07 -6.70 4.15
C TRP A 108 -7.55 -5.45 4.89
N ASP A 109 -8.75 -5.48 5.45
CA ASP A 109 -9.42 -4.29 5.99
C ASP A 109 -8.54 -3.55 7.01
N ASP A 110 -7.89 -4.29 7.90
CA ASP A 110 -6.98 -3.74 8.90
C ASP A 110 -5.66 -3.20 8.28
N ALA A 111 -5.18 -3.83 7.20
CA ALA A 111 -4.01 -3.35 6.45
C ALA A 111 -4.33 -2.04 5.73
N ILE A 112 -5.48 -1.99 5.04
CA ILE A 112 -5.98 -0.81 4.35
C ILE A 112 -6.20 0.30 5.39
N LYS A 113 -6.82 -0.01 6.53
CA LYS A 113 -6.99 0.91 7.66
C LYS A 113 -5.68 1.49 8.16
N THR A 114 -4.67 0.64 8.31
CA THR A 114 -3.33 1.09 8.72
C THR A 114 -2.75 2.06 7.69
N ILE A 115 -2.84 1.76 6.40
CA ILE A 115 -2.36 2.65 5.32
C ILE A 115 -3.16 3.96 5.30
N GLY A 116 -4.48 3.88 5.48
CA GLY A 116 -5.36 5.04 5.60
C GLY A 116 -4.90 5.99 6.70
N HIS A 117 -4.57 5.46 7.89
CA HIS A 117 -4.02 6.26 8.99
C HIS A 117 -2.64 6.85 8.68
N LEU A 118 -1.78 6.14 7.94
CA LEU A 118 -0.48 6.66 7.51
C LEU A 118 -0.64 7.83 6.53
N VAL A 119 -1.66 7.79 5.68
CA VAL A 119 -1.93 8.81 4.65
C VAL A 119 -2.77 9.98 5.19
N TYR A 120 -3.61 9.75 6.21
CA TYR A 120 -4.54 10.72 6.79
C TYR A 120 -3.96 12.13 7.03
N PRO A 121 -2.75 12.28 7.63
CA PRO A 121 -2.20 13.60 7.93
C PRO A 121 -1.95 14.45 6.67
N TYR A 122 -1.84 13.81 5.51
CA TYR A 122 -1.53 14.45 4.24
C TYR A 122 -2.76 14.75 3.40
N ILE A 123 -3.96 14.41 3.86
CA ILE A 123 -5.20 14.72 3.14
C ILE A 123 -5.48 16.22 3.24
N SER A 124 -5.91 16.81 2.13
CA SER A 124 -6.26 18.23 2.08
C SER A 124 -7.48 18.54 2.95
N GLU A 125 -7.54 19.75 3.51
CA GLU A 125 -8.66 20.18 4.34
C GLU A 125 -9.99 20.18 3.58
N GLU A 126 -9.96 20.48 2.28
CA GLU A 126 -11.13 20.37 1.39
C GLU A 126 -11.68 18.95 1.37
N ARG A 127 -10.81 17.94 1.19
CA ARG A 127 -11.23 16.53 1.22
C ARG A 127 -11.70 16.08 2.59
N LYS A 128 -11.07 16.53 3.68
CA LYS A 128 -11.55 16.21 5.03
C LYS A 128 -12.96 16.77 5.28
N ALA A 129 -13.23 17.98 4.81
CA ALA A 129 -14.54 18.63 4.95
C ALA A 129 -15.66 17.95 4.15
N GLU A 130 -15.32 17.23 3.07
CA GLU A 130 -16.27 16.42 2.29
C GLU A 130 -16.69 15.11 3.00
N GLY A 131 -16.17 14.85 4.20
CA GLY A 131 -16.44 13.61 4.93
C GLY A 131 -15.90 12.39 4.21
N LEU A 132 -14.74 12.54 3.54
CA LEU A 132 -14.09 11.44 2.83
C LEU A 132 -13.81 10.31 3.83
N GLU A 133 -14.64 9.27 3.78
CA GLU A 133 -14.32 7.98 4.37
C GLU A 133 -13.12 7.47 3.57
N ILE A 134 -11.94 7.58 4.17
CA ILE A 134 -10.68 7.17 3.55
C ILE A 134 -10.74 5.66 3.21
N ILE A 135 -11.69 4.93 3.82
CA ILE A 135 -12.05 3.54 3.63
C ILE A 135 -13.52 3.37 4.06
N PRO A 136 -14.37 2.55 3.40
CA PRO A 136 -15.70 2.25 3.89
C PRO A 136 -15.67 1.80 5.35
N GLY A 137 -16.34 2.53 6.25
CA GLY A 137 -16.50 2.13 7.66
C GLY A 137 -15.49 2.69 8.67
N ILE A 138 -14.76 3.76 8.35
CA ILE A 138 -14.09 4.59 9.37
C ILE A 138 -14.84 5.91 9.51
N GLU A 139 -15.75 5.97 10.49
CA GLU A 139 -16.28 7.24 10.97
C GLU A 139 -15.15 8.03 11.64
N VAL A 140 -14.92 9.26 11.18
CA VAL A 140 -14.07 10.22 11.89
C VAL A 140 -14.84 10.58 13.16
N LEU A 141 -14.37 10.11 14.31
CA LEU A 141 -14.93 10.53 15.60
C LEU A 141 -14.61 12.02 15.79
N GLU A 142 -15.65 12.84 15.84
CA GLU A 142 -15.62 14.26 16.26
C GLU A 142 -15.04 14.43 17.68
#